data_AF-A0A854C2U0-F1
#
_entry.id   AF-A0A854C2U0-F1
#
_cell.length_a   1.000
_cell.length_b   1.000
_cell.length_c   1.000
_cell.angle_alpha   90.00
_cell.angle_beta   90.00
_cell.angle_gamma   90.00
#
_symmetry.space_group_name_H-M   'P 1'
#
loop_
_entity.id
_entity.type
_entity.pdbx_description
1 polymer ?
#
loop_
_entity_poly.entity_id
_entity_poly.type
_entity_poly.pdbx_seq_one_letter_code
_entity_poly.pdbx_strand_id
1 'polypeptide(L)'
;METVNAIQETYNIWNWLSPLISGAIGALIGTFGGAYFLHWKQEKKIKNVRLMAIKALDIFKEYAQQKKSYADTANEFNTKLSISEKRAVVVALHKLGVPFEAPTKDIFDIRNIRFKDVTIDKDEITAMIVQINKGNCDNHFFTDIESYFASNLRLNAVRNVGKKYVEVVHAKSYVEKEKPDTIINPPDWYKLFTPGELQTILVLRTQLANTDYFSQNGQADSNKIKDLIREIEIGLWDNYLFYDYESFMNIRAQHNLANVVQNMLMMNQQQANDRNNQVEVTESK
;
A
#
# COMPACT_ATOMS: atom_id res chain seq x y z
N MET A 1 -40.82 -60.28 -68.19
CA MET A 1 -40.83 -58.92 -67.63
C MET A 1 -40.78 -59.06 -66.12
N GLU A 2 -39.60 -58.81 -65.54
CA GLU A 2 -39.42 -58.78 -64.08
C GLU A 2 -40.17 -57.58 -63.50
N THR A 3 -41.05 -57.83 -62.54
CA THR A 3 -41.64 -56.78 -61.71
C THR A 3 -40.68 -56.49 -60.56
N VAL A 4 -39.94 -55.39 -60.67
CA VAL A 4 -39.10 -54.86 -59.59
C VAL A 4 -40.00 -54.45 -58.43
N ASN A 5 -39.92 -55.19 -57.32
CA ASN A 5 -40.52 -54.80 -56.05
C ASN A 5 -39.78 -53.56 -55.52
N ALA A 6 -40.43 -52.40 -55.56
CA ALA A 6 -39.94 -51.21 -54.89
C ALA A 6 -40.06 -51.40 -53.37
N ILE A 7 -38.93 -51.49 -52.69
CA ILE A 7 -38.86 -51.46 -51.22
C ILE A 7 -39.25 -50.04 -50.79
N GLN A 8 -40.42 -49.88 -50.18
CA GLN A 8 -40.85 -48.62 -49.61
C GLN A 8 -40.25 -48.50 -48.19
N GLU A 9 -39.06 -47.90 -48.10
CA GLU A 9 -38.47 -47.54 -46.82
C GLU A 9 -39.30 -46.42 -46.17
N THR A 10 -39.95 -46.73 -45.04
CA THR A 10 -40.66 -45.73 -44.23
C THR A 10 -39.65 -45.03 -43.32
N TYR A 11 -39.22 -43.83 -43.73
CA TYR A 11 -38.32 -42.99 -42.95
C TYR A 11 -39.05 -42.39 -41.74
N ASN A 12 -38.85 -42.96 -40.56
CA ASN A 12 -39.42 -42.45 -39.32
C ASN A 12 -38.54 -41.34 -38.73
N ILE A 13 -38.94 -40.09 -38.98
CA ILE A 13 -38.25 -38.85 -38.56
C ILE A 13 -37.96 -38.84 -37.04
N TRP A 14 -38.77 -39.55 -36.24
CA TRP A 14 -38.62 -39.66 -34.78
C TRP A 14 -37.34 -40.40 -34.33
N ASN A 15 -36.79 -41.31 -35.14
CA ASN A 15 -35.56 -42.03 -34.82
C ASN A 15 -34.31 -41.13 -34.86
N TRP A 16 -34.32 -40.07 -35.67
CA TRP A 16 -33.24 -39.08 -35.73
C TRP A 16 -33.47 -37.90 -34.78
N LEU A 17 -34.74 -37.53 -34.54
CA LEU A 17 -35.10 -36.40 -33.70
C LEU A 17 -34.90 -36.68 -32.19
N SER A 18 -35.15 -37.92 -31.74
CA SER A 18 -35.10 -38.29 -30.32
C SER A 18 -33.69 -38.15 -29.69
N PRO A 19 -32.60 -38.60 -30.34
CA PRO A 19 -31.24 -38.40 -29.84
C PRO A 19 -30.80 -36.92 -29.81
N LEU A 20 -31.28 -36.10 -30.75
CA LEU A 20 -30.96 -34.67 -30.82
C LEU A 20 -31.65 -33.89 -29.70
N ILE A 21 -32.92 -34.17 -29.44
CA ILE A 21 -33.68 -33.54 -28.35
C ILE A 21 -33.13 -33.99 -26.99
N SER A 22 -32.81 -35.28 -26.82
CA SER A 22 -32.23 -35.77 -25.55
C SER A 22 -30.83 -35.22 -25.30
N GLY A 23 -30.00 -35.11 -26.33
CA GLY A 23 -28.68 -34.47 -26.26
C GLY A 23 -28.76 -32.99 -25.92
N ALA A 24 -29.70 -32.24 -26.52
CA ALA A 24 -29.91 -30.83 -26.24
C ALA A 24 -30.40 -30.59 -24.80
N ILE A 25 -31.35 -31.41 -24.31
CA ILE A 25 -31.84 -31.33 -22.92
C ILE A 25 -30.72 -31.67 -21.94
N GLY A 26 -29.92 -32.71 -22.21
CA GLY A 26 -28.77 -33.07 -21.39
C GLY A 26 -27.72 -31.97 -21.29
N ALA A 27 -27.41 -31.30 -22.41
CA ALA A 27 -26.48 -30.17 -22.45
C ALA A 27 -27.00 -28.95 -21.68
N LEU A 28 -28.30 -28.65 -21.79
CA LEU A 28 -28.95 -27.55 -21.04
C LEU A 28 -28.96 -27.85 -19.53
N ILE A 29 -29.37 -29.05 -19.11
CA ILE A 29 -29.38 -29.43 -17.68
C ILE A 29 -27.95 -29.47 -17.13
N GLY A 30 -26.99 -30.01 -17.87
CA GLY A 30 -25.59 -30.06 -17.44
C GLY A 30 -24.97 -28.68 -17.28
N THR A 31 -25.22 -27.77 -18.23
CA THR A 31 -24.64 -26.42 -18.22
C THR A 31 -25.33 -25.52 -17.18
N PHE A 32 -26.66 -25.43 -17.21
CA PHE A 32 -27.40 -24.58 -16.28
C PHE A 32 -27.45 -25.17 -14.86
N GLY A 33 -27.64 -26.48 -14.73
CA GLY A 33 -27.63 -27.17 -13.44
C GLY A 33 -26.24 -27.20 -12.79
N GLY A 34 -25.20 -27.43 -13.59
CA GLY A 34 -23.81 -27.34 -13.13
C GLY A 34 -23.44 -25.94 -12.66
N ALA A 35 -23.77 -24.90 -13.44
CA ALA A 35 -23.57 -23.51 -13.06
C ALA A 35 -24.36 -23.12 -11.80
N TYR A 36 -25.63 -23.53 -11.71
CA TYR A 36 -26.46 -23.31 -10.53
C TYR A 36 -25.90 -24.00 -9.28
N PHE A 37 -25.45 -25.25 -9.39
CA PHE A 37 -24.83 -25.98 -8.29
C PHE A 37 -23.51 -25.34 -7.83
N LEU A 38 -22.68 -24.88 -8.77
CA LEU A 38 -21.45 -24.15 -8.47
C LEU A 38 -21.75 -22.82 -7.77
N HIS A 39 -22.72 -22.05 -8.27
CA HIS A 39 -23.18 -20.80 -7.66
C HIS A 39 -23.72 -21.03 -6.24
N TRP A 40 -24.58 -22.03 -6.06
CA TRP A 40 -25.11 -22.42 -4.75
C TRP A 40 -23.99 -22.85 -3.78
N LYS A 41 -23.01 -23.62 -4.25
CA LYS A 41 -21.86 -24.02 -3.43
C LYS A 41 -20.98 -22.82 -3.05
N GLN A 42 -20.80 -21.85 -3.95
CA GLN A 42 -20.11 -20.60 -3.67
C GLN A 42 -20.88 -19.75 -2.65
N GLU A 43 -22.19 -19.58 -2.82
CA GLU A 43 -23.04 -18.88 -1.85
C GLU A 43 -22.98 -19.53 -0.47
N LYS A 44 -23.01 -20.86 -0.40
CA LYS A 44 -22.92 -21.60 0.87
C LYS A 44 -21.56 -21.38 1.54
N LYS A 45 -20.47 -21.39 0.76
CA LYS A 45 -19.13 -21.07 1.28
C LYS A 45 -19.08 -19.64 1.82
N ILE A 46 -19.60 -18.67 1.07
CA ILE A 46 -19.62 -17.25 1.48
C ILE A 46 -20.45 -17.07 2.76
N LYS A 47 -21.62 -17.68 2.86
CA LYS A 47 -22.46 -17.64 4.08
C LYS A 47 -21.72 -18.17 5.30
N ASN A 48 -20.98 -19.28 5.16
CA ASN A 48 -20.18 -19.82 6.25
C ASN A 48 -19.08 -18.83 6.68
N VAL A 49 -18.44 -18.14 5.76
CA VAL A 49 -17.39 -17.16 6.07
C VAL A 49 -17.98 -15.90 6.72
N ARG A 50 -19.15 -15.45 6.28
CA ARG A 50 -19.90 -14.39 6.97
C ARG A 50 -20.17 -14.78 8.43
N LEU A 51 -20.57 -16.03 8.70
CA LEU A 51 -20.76 -16.53 10.06
C LEU A 51 -19.46 -16.55 10.87
N MET A 52 -18.32 -16.89 10.25
CA MET A 52 -17.00 -16.81 10.92
C MET A 52 -16.65 -15.37 11.29
N ALA A 53 -16.95 -14.41 10.41
CA ALA A 53 -16.68 -13.00 10.67
C ALA A 53 -17.62 -12.41 11.73
N ILE A 54 -18.90 -12.82 11.73
CA ILE A 54 -19.87 -12.46 12.78
C ILE A 54 -19.44 -13.06 14.12
N LYS A 55 -19.05 -14.34 14.16
CA LYS A 55 -18.47 -14.99 15.34
C LYS A 55 -17.30 -14.18 15.92
N ALA A 56 -16.45 -13.61 15.06
CA ALA A 56 -15.35 -12.75 15.49
C ALA A 56 -15.84 -11.42 16.09
N LEU A 57 -16.82 -10.78 15.45
CA LEU A 57 -17.42 -9.53 15.92
C LEU A 57 -18.22 -9.69 17.22
N ASP A 58 -18.85 -10.85 17.43
CA ASP A 58 -19.58 -11.14 18.66
C ASP A 58 -18.64 -11.18 19.89
N ILE A 59 -17.37 -11.57 19.73
CA ILE A 59 -16.37 -11.48 20.81
C ILE A 59 -16.20 -10.00 21.23
N PHE A 60 -16.02 -9.09 20.28
CA PHE A 60 -15.89 -7.66 20.60
C PHE A 60 -17.19 -7.11 21.20
N LYS A 61 -18.35 -7.55 20.70
CA LYS A 61 -19.67 -7.15 21.18
C LYS A 61 -19.91 -7.53 22.65
N GLU A 62 -19.45 -8.71 23.08
CA GLU A 62 -19.52 -9.16 24.47
C GLU A 62 -18.70 -8.24 25.39
N TYR A 63 -17.52 -7.82 24.96
CA TYR A 63 -16.62 -6.93 25.72
C TYR A 63 -17.08 -5.47 25.70
N ALA A 64 -17.73 -5.03 24.63
CA ALA A 64 -18.33 -3.70 24.53
C ALA A 64 -19.38 -3.45 25.63
N GLN A 65 -20.12 -4.49 26.04
CA GLN A 65 -21.10 -4.39 27.15
C GLN A 65 -20.44 -4.01 28.48
N GLN A 66 -19.16 -4.34 28.63
CA GLN A 66 -18.35 -4.06 29.83
C GLN A 66 -17.48 -2.81 29.66
N LYS A 67 -17.65 -2.03 28.58
CA LYS A 67 -16.81 -0.86 28.22
C LYS A 67 -15.31 -1.17 28.13
N LYS A 68 -14.96 -2.40 27.72
CA LYS A 68 -13.58 -2.84 27.54
C LYS A 68 -12.99 -2.39 26.20
N SER A 69 -11.68 -2.50 26.05
CA SER A 69 -10.98 -2.16 24.81
C SER A 69 -10.80 -3.38 23.90
N TYR A 70 -10.47 -3.15 22.63
CA TYR A 70 -10.16 -4.24 21.70
C TYR A 70 -8.94 -5.08 22.17
N ALA A 71 -7.97 -4.45 22.84
CA ALA A 71 -6.80 -5.15 23.39
C ALA A 71 -7.19 -6.24 24.39
N ASP A 72 -8.21 -5.99 25.22
CA ASP A 72 -8.73 -6.96 26.21
C ASP A 72 -9.27 -8.24 25.56
N THR A 73 -9.69 -8.18 24.29
CA THR A 73 -10.29 -9.31 23.58
C THR A 73 -9.27 -10.24 22.92
N ALA A 74 -7.99 -9.85 22.88
CA ALA A 74 -6.97 -10.53 22.09
C ALA A 74 -6.83 -12.02 22.43
N ASN A 75 -6.82 -12.36 23.72
CA ASN A 75 -6.71 -13.77 24.15
C ASN A 75 -7.91 -14.60 23.68
N GLU A 76 -9.11 -14.05 23.81
CA GLU A 76 -10.35 -14.75 23.45
C GLU A 76 -10.51 -14.86 21.93
N PHE A 77 -10.18 -13.81 21.19
CA PHE A 77 -10.11 -13.85 19.74
C PHE A 77 -9.12 -14.93 19.25
N ASN A 78 -7.94 -15.00 19.87
CA ASN A 78 -6.92 -15.94 19.44
C ASN A 78 -7.23 -17.41 19.75
N THR A 79 -8.06 -17.66 20.76
CA THR A 79 -8.47 -19.00 21.22
C THR A 79 -9.77 -19.47 20.55
N LYS A 80 -10.78 -18.61 20.40
CA LYS A 80 -12.08 -18.96 19.79
C LYS A 80 -12.01 -19.11 18.27
N LEU A 81 -11.11 -18.42 17.59
CA LEU A 81 -10.91 -18.54 16.14
C LEU A 81 -9.71 -19.44 15.82
N SER A 82 -9.93 -20.42 14.97
CA SER A 82 -8.88 -21.22 14.36
C SER A 82 -8.04 -20.39 13.38
N ILE A 83 -6.82 -20.86 13.08
CA ILE A 83 -5.94 -20.21 12.08
C ILE A 83 -6.65 -20.05 10.73
N SER A 84 -7.40 -21.07 10.30
CA SER A 84 -8.15 -21.03 9.03
C SER A 84 -9.26 -19.98 9.03
N GLU A 85 -9.99 -19.84 10.14
CA GLU A 85 -10.99 -18.77 10.30
C GLU A 85 -10.31 -17.39 10.25
N LYS A 86 -9.20 -17.21 10.97
CA LYS A 86 -8.42 -15.95 10.96
C LYS A 86 -7.99 -15.58 9.54
N ARG A 87 -7.45 -16.54 8.76
CA ARG A 87 -7.07 -16.33 7.35
C ARG A 87 -8.24 -15.86 6.49
N ALA A 88 -9.45 -16.36 6.76
CA ALA A 88 -10.62 -16.03 5.97
C ALA A 88 -11.16 -14.62 6.26
N VAL A 89 -11.09 -14.14 7.51
CA VAL A 89 -11.90 -12.98 7.94
C VAL A 89 -11.10 -11.76 8.41
N VAL A 90 -9.86 -11.90 8.87
CA VAL A 90 -9.15 -10.81 9.57
C VAL A 90 -8.97 -9.56 8.70
N VAL A 91 -8.61 -9.71 7.42
CA VAL A 91 -8.44 -8.55 6.52
C VAL A 91 -9.77 -7.81 6.32
N ALA A 92 -10.87 -8.54 6.20
CA ALA A 92 -12.20 -7.95 6.07
C ALA A 92 -12.58 -7.18 7.35
N LEU A 93 -12.29 -7.73 8.53
CA LEU A 93 -12.52 -7.06 9.82
C LEU A 93 -11.68 -5.78 9.97
N HIS A 94 -10.41 -5.82 9.57
CA HIS A 94 -9.54 -4.63 9.60
C HIS A 94 -10.07 -3.53 8.68
N LYS A 95 -10.49 -3.88 7.46
CA LYS A 95 -11.11 -2.91 6.52
C LYS A 95 -12.45 -2.37 7.00
N LEU A 96 -13.17 -3.11 7.85
CA LEU A 96 -14.41 -2.68 8.49
C LEU A 96 -14.20 -1.73 9.67
N GLY A 97 -12.96 -1.51 10.11
CA GLY A 97 -12.64 -0.56 11.18
C GLY A 97 -12.11 -1.20 12.46
N VAL A 98 -12.03 -2.54 12.54
CA VAL A 98 -11.44 -3.20 13.73
C VAL A 98 -9.95 -2.81 13.83
N PRO A 99 -9.49 -2.25 14.97
CA PRO A 99 -8.17 -1.66 15.07
C PRO A 99 -7.10 -2.71 15.41
N PHE A 100 -6.62 -3.44 14.41
CA PHE A 100 -5.50 -4.37 14.57
C PHE A 100 -4.20 -3.61 14.84
N GLU A 101 -3.31 -4.19 15.64
CA GLU A 101 -1.92 -3.76 15.70
C GLU A 101 -1.18 -4.30 14.48
N ALA A 102 -0.83 -3.41 13.55
CA ALA A 102 0.11 -3.76 12.50
C ALA A 102 1.51 -3.93 13.13
N PRO A 103 2.18 -5.08 12.95
CA PRO A 103 3.55 -5.21 13.41
C PRO A 103 4.41 -4.17 12.68
N THR A 104 5.15 -3.36 13.42
CA THR A 104 6.05 -2.34 12.85
C THR A 104 7.51 -2.80 12.80
N LYS A 105 7.83 -3.89 13.51
CA LYS A 105 9.20 -4.43 13.66
C LYS A 105 9.27 -5.94 13.43
N ASP A 106 8.19 -6.67 13.68
CA ASP A 106 8.13 -8.13 13.60
C ASP A 106 7.43 -8.60 12.32
N ILE A 107 7.64 -9.86 11.96
CA ILE A 107 6.81 -10.53 10.95
C ILE A 107 5.40 -10.70 11.53
N PHE A 108 4.37 -10.47 10.71
CA PHE A 108 2.99 -10.70 11.11
C PHE A 108 2.79 -12.17 11.54
N ASP A 109 2.31 -12.37 12.77
CA ASP A 109 1.98 -13.70 13.30
C ASP A 109 0.47 -13.87 13.45
N ILE A 110 -0.09 -14.71 12.59
CA ILE A 110 -1.52 -15.06 12.60
C ILE A 110 -1.96 -15.83 13.86
N ARG A 111 -1.02 -16.45 14.57
CA ARG A 111 -1.33 -17.21 15.79
C ARG A 111 -1.65 -16.27 16.94
N ASN A 112 -0.96 -15.14 17.01
CA ASN A 112 -1.08 -14.16 18.07
C ASN A 112 -1.46 -12.78 17.52
N ILE A 113 -2.73 -12.64 17.18
CA ILE A 113 -3.31 -11.37 16.73
C ILE A 113 -3.39 -10.40 17.91
N ARG A 114 -2.94 -9.16 17.68
CA ARG A 114 -2.99 -8.06 18.64
C ARG A 114 -3.89 -6.94 18.14
N PHE A 115 -4.50 -6.21 19.07
CA PHE A 115 -5.41 -5.11 18.80
C PHE A 115 -5.00 -3.87 19.58
N LYS A 116 -5.24 -2.69 19.01
CA LYS A 116 -4.93 -1.42 19.67
C LYS A 116 -5.81 -1.24 20.90
N ASP A 117 -5.28 -0.51 21.88
CA ASP A 117 -6.02 -0.14 23.08
C ASP A 117 -7.02 1.00 22.79
N VAL A 118 -8.16 0.64 22.18
CA VAL A 118 -9.27 1.53 21.83
C VAL A 118 -10.54 0.94 22.43
N THR A 119 -11.34 1.76 23.13
CA THR A 119 -12.63 1.33 23.69
C THR A 119 -13.58 0.88 22.58
N ILE A 120 -14.26 -0.24 22.79
CA ILE A 120 -15.18 -0.80 21.78
C ILE A 120 -16.52 -0.05 21.82
N ASP A 121 -16.94 0.51 20.69
CA ASP A 121 -18.30 1.01 20.50
C ASP A 121 -19.24 -0.11 20.04
N LYS A 122 -20.27 -0.39 20.85
CA LYS A 122 -21.26 -1.44 20.58
C LYS A 122 -22.08 -1.17 19.32
N ASP A 123 -22.41 0.09 19.04
CA ASP A 123 -23.23 0.46 17.90
C ASP A 123 -22.43 0.31 16.60
N GLU A 124 -21.13 0.62 16.65
CA GLU A 124 -20.18 0.38 15.56
C GLU A 124 -20.08 -1.11 15.22
N ILE A 125 -19.87 -1.98 16.22
CA ILE A 125 -19.84 -3.44 16.02
C ILE A 125 -21.16 -3.94 15.42
N THR A 126 -22.30 -3.43 15.90
CA THR A 126 -23.61 -3.81 15.38
C THR A 126 -23.77 -3.41 13.91
N ALA A 127 -23.30 -2.21 13.54
CA ALA A 127 -23.29 -1.76 12.15
C ALA A 127 -22.39 -2.64 11.28
N MET A 128 -21.19 -3.02 11.76
CA MET A 128 -20.29 -3.95 11.04
C MET A 128 -20.97 -5.31 10.77
N ILE A 129 -21.65 -5.89 11.77
CA ILE A 129 -22.41 -7.14 11.61
C ILE A 129 -23.48 -7.02 10.52
N VAL A 130 -24.19 -5.88 10.45
CA VAL A 130 -25.18 -5.62 9.41
C VAL A 130 -24.53 -5.57 8.02
N GLN A 131 -23.37 -4.94 7.87
CA GLN A 131 -22.64 -4.89 6.59
C GLN A 131 -22.20 -6.28 6.11
N ILE A 132 -21.71 -7.12 7.03
CA ILE A 132 -21.33 -8.49 6.72
C ILE A 132 -22.55 -9.32 6.29
N ASN A 133 -23.67 -9.20 7.00
CA ASN A 133 -24.90 -9.91 6.63
C ASN A 133 -25.41 -9.52 5.24
N LYS A 134 -25.30 -8.24 4.87
CA LYS A 134 -25.64 -7.73 3.53
C LYS A 134 -24.68 -8.21 2.42
N GLY A 135 -23.54 -8.80 2.77
CA GLY A 135 -22.54 -9.28 1.80
C GLY A 135 -21.60 -8.21 1.27
N ASN A 136 -21.63 -7.00 1.84
CA ASN A 136 -20.80 -5.88 1.38
C ASN A 136 -19.29 -6.11 1.58
N CYS A 137 -18.93 -7.12 2.37
CA CYS A 137 -17.55 -7.46 2.72
C CYS A 137 -17.05 -8.74 2.04
N ASP A 138 -17.88 -9.41 1.23
CA ASP A 138 -17.56 -10.73 0.67
C ASP A 138 -16.27 -10.72 -0.16
N ASN A 139 -16.05 -9.64 -0.91
CA ASN A 139 -14.86 -9.45 -1.75
C ASN A 139 -13.56 -9.26 -0.95
N HIS A 140 -13.64 -9.14 0.38
CA HIS A 140 -12.47 -9.03 1.25
C HIS A 140 -12.16 -10.32 2.01
N PHE A 141 -13.06 -11.30 1.99
CA PHE A 141 -12.79 -12.59 2.56
C PHE A 141 -11.69 -13.33 1.79
N PHE A 142 -10.88 -14.09 2.51
CA PHE A 142 -9.72 -14.81 1.99
C PHE A 142 -8.64 -13.93 1.34
N THR A 143 -8.66 -12.62 1.57
CA THR A 143 -7.52 -11.77 1.21
C THR A 143 -6.29 -12.28 1.97
N ASP A 144 -5.17 -12.44 1.27
CA ASP A 144 -3.93 -12.94 1.87
C ASP A 144 -3.47 -12.03 3.01
N ILE A 145 -3.54 -12.56 4.23
CA ILE A 145 -3.35 -11.81 5.45
C ILE A 145 -1.89 -11.43 5.66
N GLU A 146 -0.97 -12.34 5.34
CA GLU A 146 0.46 -12.07 5.41
C GLU A 146 0.85 -10.94 4.46
N SER A 147 0.48 -11.00 3.17
CA SER A 147 0.75 -9.91 2.22
C SER A 147 0.05 -8.61 2.62
N TYR A 148 -1.19 -8.66 3.12
CA TYR A 148 -1.93 -7.46 3.52
C TYR A 148 -1.24 -6.70 4.69
N PHE A 149 -0.78 -7.41 5.72
CA PHE A 149 -0.08 -6.77 6.85
C PHE A 149 1.41 -6.54 6.58
N ALA A 150 2.06 -7.36 5.75
CA ALA A 150 3.47 -7.20 5.39
C ALA A 150 3.71 -6.13 4.31
N SER A 151 2.77 -5.90 3.40
CA SER A 151 2.89 -4.84 2.37
C SER A 151 3.05 -3.45 2.99
N ASN A 152 2.45 -3.24 4.16
CA ASN A 152 2.62 -2.02 4.94
C ASN A 152 3.85 -2.04 5.86
N LEU A 153 4.46 -3.20 6.12
CA LEU A 153 5.61 -3.29 7.04
C LEU A 153 6.82 -2.51 6.52
N ARG A 154 7.20 -2.75 5.25
CA ARG A 154 8.33 -2.03 4.64
C ARG A 154 8.06 -0.53 4.57
N LEU A 155 6.85 -0.15 4.13
CA LEU A 155 6.44 1.24 3.99
C LEU A 155 6.40 1.96 5.35
N ASN A 156 5.80 1.35 6.37
CA ASN A 156 5.78 1.90 7.73
C ASN A 156 7.18 1.96 8.35
N ALA A 157 8.02 0.94 8.14
CA ALA A 157 9.39 0.93 8.63
C ALA A 157 10.18 2.12 8.04
N VAL A 158 10.14 2.27 6.72
CA VAL A 158 10.82 3.35 6.00
C VAL A 158 10.31 4.73 6.42
N ARG A 159 8.98 4.93 6.51
CA ARG A 159 8.38 6.17 7.03
C ARG A 159 8.78 6.46 8.49
N ASN A 160 8.77 5.45 9.35
CA ASN A 160 9.16 5.62 10.76
C ASN A 160 10.63 6.05 10.91
N VAL A 161 11.53 5.52 10.07
CA VAL A 161 12.93 5.96 10.05
C VAL A 161 13.03 7.41 9.57
N GLY A 162 12.26 7.81 8.55
CA GLY A 162 12.15 9.20 8.10
C GLY A 162 11.68 10.14 9.22
N LYS A 163 10.62 9.78 9.95
CA LYS A 163 10.13 10.55 11.10
C LYS A 163 11.17 10.66 12.21
N LYS A 164 11.80 9.53 12.57
CA LYS A 164 12.89 9.51 13.55
C LYS A 164 13.99 10.51 13.17
N TYR A 165 14.41 10.54 11.90
CA TYR A 165 15.38 11.54 11.41
C TYR A 165 14.90 12.97 11.63
N VAL A 166 13.65 13.27 11.27
CA VAL A 166 13.09 14.62 11.46
C VAL A 166 13.06 15.01 12.93
N GLU A 167 12.60 14.13 13.82
CA GLU A 167 12.44 14.39 15.25
C GLU A 167 13.77 14.53 16.01
N VAL A 168 14.73 13.64 15.74
CA VAL A 168 15.96 13.55 16.54
C VAL A 168 17.14 14.29 15.93
N VAL A 169 17.09 14.59 14.62
CA VAL A 169 18.15 15.30 13.91
C VAL A 169 17.65 16.64 13.42
N HIS A 170 16.74 16.67 12.43
CA HIS A 170 16.39 17.89 11.71
C HIS A 170 15.76 18.96 12.62
N ALA A 171 14.84 18.56 13.50
CA ALA A 171 14.21 19.45 14.47
C ALA A 171 15.17 20.00 15.55
N LYS A 172 16.32 19.33 15.73
CA LYS A 172 17.38 19.74 16.67
C LYS A 172 18.57 20.40 15.97
N SER A 173 18.53 20.50 14.65
CA SER A 173 19.49 21.24 13.87
C SER A 173 19.26 22.75 14.01
N TYR A 174 20.25 23.53 13.62
CA TYR A 174 20.13 24.99 13.58
C TYR A 174 20.92 25.57 12.41
N VAL A 175 20.58 26.80 12.03
CA VAL A 175 21.28 27.60 11.03
C VAL A 175 22.05 28.71 11.73
N GLU A 176 23.34 28.84 11.44
CA GLU A 176 24.17 29.93 11.97
C GLU A 176 23.85 31.25 11.26
N LYS A 177 23.75 32.35 12.02
CA LYS A 177 23.52 33.69 11.45
C LYS A 177 24.62 34.11 10.47
N GLU A 178 25.84 33.65 10.71
CA GLU A 178 27.01 33.97 9.87
C GLU A 178 27.08 33.12 8.60
N LYS A 179 26.31 32.02 8.54
CA LYS A 179 26.27 31.08 7.41
C LYS A 179 24.82 30.63 7.18
N PRO A 180 23.96 31.52 6.66
CA PRO A 180 22.53 31.27 6.55
C PRO A 180 22.19 30.09 5.62
N ASP A 181 23.12 29.68 4.76
CA ASP A 181 22.94 28.55 3.83
C ASP A 181 23.44 27.21 4.42
N THR A 182 23.91 27.19 5.68
CA THR A 182 24.48 25.99 6.31
C THR A 182 23.64 25.54 7.49
N ILE A 183 23.10 24.32 7.39
CA ILE A 183 22.39 23.65 8.47
C ILE A 183 23.38 22.81 9.29
N ILE A 184 23.48 23.09 10.58
CA ILE A 184 24.31 22.36 11.53
C ILE A 184 23.45 21.33 12.24
N ASN A 185 23.83 20.05 12.10
CA ASN A 185 23.15 18.93 12.76
C ASN A 185 23.74 18.66 14.16
N PRO A 186 22.98 18.02 15.06
CA PRO A 186 23.50 17.56 16.34
C PRO A 186 24.77 16.71 16.16
N PRO A 187 25.76 16.81 17.05
CA PRO A 187 26.96 15.99 16.98
C PRO A 187 26.60 14.51 17.10
N ASP A 188 27.34 13.65 16.38
CA ASP A 188 27.17 12.19 16.40
C ASP A 188 25.77 11.65 16.07
N TRP A 189 24.91 12.46 15.43
CA TRP A 189 23.54 12.07 15.10
C TRP A 189 23.44 10.74 14.32
N TYR A 190 24.44 10.44 13.49
CA TYR A 190 24.48 9.23 12.66
C TYR A 190 24.56 7.95 13.50
N LYS A 191 25.09 8.01 14.74
CA LYS A 191 25.14 6.87 15.66
C LYS A 191 23.77 6.43 16.16
N LEU A 192 22.74 7.27 16.00
CA LEU A 192 21.36 6.95 16.36
C LEU A 192 20.68 6.02 15.35
N PHE A 193 21.35 5.71 14.23
CA PHE A 193 20.79 4.96 13.11
C PHE A 193 21.66 3.73 12.80
N THR A 194 21.01 2.63 12.41
CA THR A 194 21.72 1.48 11.83
C THR A 194 22.21 1.81 10.41
N PRO A 195 23.16 1.05 9.83
CA PRO A 195 23.61 1.29 8.46
C PRO A 195 22.47 1.31 7.42
N GLY A 196 21.48 0.41 7.56
CA GLY A 196 20.31 0.38 6.68
C GLY A 196 19.37 1.56 6.88
N GLU A 197 19.16 1.98 8.14
CA GLU A 197 18.39 3.19 8.44
C GLU A 197 19.06 4.44 7.85
N LEU A 198 20.40 4.55 7.97
CA LEU A 198 21.16 5.65 7.37
C LEU A 198 20.94 5.70 5.87
N GLN A 199 21.13 4.59 5.15
CA GLN A 199 20.93 4.52 3.70
C GLN A 199 19.54 5.01 3.28
N THR A 200 18.51 4.63 4.04
CA THR A 200 17.11 4.99 3.79
C THR A 200 16.87 6.50 3.86
N ILE A 201 17.58 7.22 4.73
CA ILE A 201 17.34 8.65 4.96
C ILE A 201 18.27 9.57 4.16
N LEU A 202 19.28 9.07 3.46
CA LEU A 202 20.28 9.95 2.82
C LEU A 202 19.68 10.86 1.73
N VAL A 203 18.77 10.33 0.90
CA VAL A 203 18.09 11.13 -0.13
C VAL A 203 17.13 12.12 0.52
N LEU A 204 16.33 11.68 1.49
CA LEU A 204 15.45 12.56 2.27
C LEU A 204 16.25 13.71 2.91
N ARG A 205 17.34 13.39 3.61
CA ARG A 205 18.25 14.37 4.22
C ARG A 205 18.77 15.38 3.21
N THR A 206 19.07 14.95 1.98
CA THR A 206 19.55 15.85 0.94
C THR A 206 18.46 16.83 0.48
N GLN A 207 17.21 16.37 0.38
CA GLN A 207 16.08 17.24 0.04
C GLN A 207 15.69 18.19 1.19
N LEU A 208 15.83 17.73 2.42
CA LEU A 208 15.58 18.53 3.62
C LEU A 208 16.72 19.48 3.98
N ALA A 209 17.80 19.52 3.20
CA ALA A 209 18.87 20.50 3.33
C ALA A 209 18.43 21.89 2.80
N ASN A 210 17.28 22.37 3.28
CA ASN A 210 16.67 23.65 2.95
C ASN A 210 16.48 24.45 4.25
N THR A 211 16.92 25.71 4.25
CA THR A 211 16.87 26.62 5.38
C THR A 211 15.45 27.15 5.65
N ASP A 212 14.51 26.94 4.71
CA ASP A 212 13.09 27.27 4.87
C ASP A 212 12.44 26.58 6.08
N TYR A 213 12.96 25.45 6.55
CA TYR A 213 12.44 24.77 7.75
C TYR A 213 12.83 25.46 9.06
N PHE A 214 13.66 26.51 9.01
CA PHE A 214 14.20 27.21 10.18
C PHE A 214 13.61 28.61 10.27
N SER A 215 13.38 29.07 11.49
CA SER A 215 12.90 30.42 11.76
C SER A 215 14.05 31.43 11.76
N GLN A 216 13.73 32.72 11.83
CA GLN A 216 14.75 33.80 11.78
C GLN A 216 15.80 33.73 12.90
N ASN A 217 15.50 33.03 14.00
CA ASN A 217 16.47 32.84 15.08
C ASN A 217 17.46 31.68 14.82
N GLY A 218 17.34 31.00 13.68
CA GLY A 218 18.15 29.86 13.27
C GLY A 218 17.66 28.51 13.79
N GLN A 219 16.66 28.45 14.68
CA GLN A 219 16.09 27.21 15.18
C GLN A 219 15.01 26.67 14.25
N ALA A 220 14.85 25.35 14.22
CA ALA A 220 13.79 24.69 13.46
C ALA A 220 12.41 25.21 13.85
N ASP A 221 11.58 25.52 12.86
CA ASP A 221 10.20 25.96 13.07
C ASP A 221 9.32 24.78 13.46
N SER A 222 8.78 24.80 14.69
CA SER A 222 7.98 23.70 15.23
C SER A 222 6.75 23.36 14.38
N ASN A 223 6.10 24.34 13.75
CA ASN A 223 4.94 24.08 12.91
C ASN A 223 5.35 23.38 11.62
N LYS A 224 6.43 23.85 10.98
CA LYS A 224 6.96 23.21 9.76
C LYS A 224 7.46 21.79 10.02
N ILE A 225 8.08 21.55 11.18
CA ILE A 225 8.50 20.20 11.60
C ILE A 225 7.28 19.28 11.77
N LYS A 226 6.20 19.74 12.41
CA LYS A 226 4.97 18.96 12.57
C LYS A 226 4.32 18.64 11.23
N ASP A 227 4.28 19.61 10.32
CA ASP A 227 3.78 19.38 8.97
C ASP A 227 4.63 18.37 8.21
N LEU A 228 5.95 18.50 8.25
CA LEU A 228 6.87 17.55 7.61
C LEU A 228 6.68 16.12 8.14
N ILE A 229 6.52 15.94 9.45
CA ILE A 229 6.22 14.63 10.05
C ILE A 229 4.90 14.09 9.49
N ARG A 230 3.84 14.90 9.47
CA ARG A 230 2.53 14.52 8.91
C ARG A 230 2.64 14.15 7.43
N GLU A 231 3.40 14.90 6.64
CA GLU A 231 3.62 14.63 5.22
C GLU A 231 4.32 13.30 4.96
N ILE A 232 5.29 12.94 5.82
CA ILE A 232 5.91 11.60 5.80
C ILE A 232 4.88 10.52 6.14
N GLU A 233 4.01 10.75 7.13
CA GLU A 233 2.99 9.77 7.52
C GLU A 233 1.97 9.48 6.43
N ILE A 234 1.52 10.52 5.71
CA ILE A 234 0.58 10.37 4.60
C ILE A 234 1.26 9.95 3.29
N GLY A 235 2.60 9.93 3.25
CA GLY A 235 3.39 9.35 2.16
C GLY A 235 3.84 10.32 1.06
N LEU A 236 3.78 11.64 1.27
CA LEU A 236 4.26 12.60 0.25
C LEU A 236 5.78 12.47 0.00
N TRP A 237 6.51 11.97 0.99
CA TRP A 237 7.96 11.79 0.93
C TRP A 237 8.42 10.37 0.59
N ASP A 238 7.49 9.45 0.29
CA ASP A 238 7.79 8.04 0.03
C ASP A 238 8.80 7.87 -1.10
N ASN A 239 8.65 8.62 -2.20
CA ASN A 239 9.57 8.54 -3.34
C ASN A 239 11.02 8.79 -2.94
N TYR A 240 11.29 9.73 -2.05
CA TYR A 240 12.64 10.04 -1.58
C TYR A 240 13.15 9.01 -0.57
N LEU A 241 12.27 8.51 0.28
CA LEU A 241 12.61 7.47 1.25
C LEU A 241 12.89 6.11 0.60
N PHE A 242 12.34 5.84 -0.58
CA PHE A 242 12.59 4.63 -1.36
C PHE A 242 13.68 4.82 -2.45
N TYR A 243 14.15 6.04 -2.68
CA TYR A 243 15.16 6.30 -3.70
C TYR A 243 16.52 5.79 -3.25
N ASP A 244 17.14 4.93 -4.06
CA ASP A 244 18.53 4.54 -3.88
C ASP A 244 19.50 5.74 -3.93
N TYR A 245 20.28 5.92 -2.88
CA TYR A 245 21.17 7.08 -2.74
C TYR A 245 22.25 7.17 -3.81
N GLU A 246 22.84 6.04 -4.22
CA GLU A 246 23.90 6.03 -5.23
C GLU A 246 23.35 6.46 -6.60
N SER A 247 22.17 5.94 -6.95
CA SER A 247 21.46 6.34 -8.15
C SER A 247 21.11 7.84 -8.13
N PHE A 248 20.62 8.34 -6.99
CA PHE A 248 20.33 9.75 -6.79
C PHE A 248 21.59 10.64 -6.95
N MET A 249 22.71 10.25 -6.34
CA MET A 249 23.97 10.98 -6.44
C MET A 249 24.55 10.96 -7.85
N ASN A 250 24.44 9.84 -8.56
CA ASN A 250 24.87 9.73 -9.96
C ASN A 250 24.10 10.70 -10.86
N ILE A 251 22.77 10.75 -10.74
CA ILE A 251 21.95 11.69 -11.52
C ILE A 251 22.31 13.14 -11.19
N ARG A 252 22.53 13.46 -9.92
CA ARG A 252 22.96 14.81 -9.51
C ARG A 252 24.34 15.16 -10.09
N ALA A 253 25.27 14.22 -10.10
CA ALA A 253 26.59 14.42 -10.69
C ALA A 253 26.52 14.66 -12.20
N GLN A 254 25.68 13.89 -12.92
CA GLN A 254 25.45 14.08 -14.35
C GLN A 254 24.83 15.45 -14.65
N HIS A 255 23.84 15.89 -13.86
CA HIS A 255 23.23 17.20 -14.00
C HIS A 255 24.24 18.33 -13.76
N ASN A 256 25.07 18.20 -12.71
CA ASN A 256 26.13 19.17 -12.43
C ASN A 256 27.15 19.22 -13.57
N LEU A 257 27.56 18.07 -14.12
CA LEU A 257 28.47 18.00 -15.26
C LEU A 257 27.86 18.67 -16.49
N ALA A 258 26.59 18.40 -16.79
CA ALA A 258 25.88 19.02 -17.90
C ALA A 258 25.87 20.55 -17.77
N ASN A 259 25.59 21.08 -16.58
CA ASN A 259 25.62 22.52 -16.31
C ASN A 259 27.02 23.12 -16.53
N VAL A 260 28.07 22.45 -16.06
CA VAL A 260 29.47 22.90 -16.27
C VAL A 260 29.82 22.94 -17.76
N VAL A 261 29.47 21.88 -18.50
CA VAL A 261 29.71 21.80 -19.94
C VAL A 261 28.94 22.88 -20.68
N GLN A 262 27.67 23.09 -20.34
CA GLN A 262 26.83 24.13 -20.94
C GLN A 262 27.42 25.53 -20.70
N ASN A 263 27.81 25.84 -19.46
CA ASN A 263 28.44 27.13 -19.13
C ASN A 263 29.75 27.34 -19.91
N MET A 264 30.57 26.29 -20.03
CA MET A 264 31.82 26.36 -20.80
C MET A 264 31.55 26.63 -22.29
N LEU A 265 30.55 25.97 -22.88
CA LEU A 265 30.15 26.20 -24.28
C LEU A 265 29.64 27.64 -24.48
N MET A 266 28.82 28.16 -23.57
CA MET A 266 28.32 29.53 -23.63
C MET A 266 29.46 30.56 -23.51
N MET A 267 30.42 30.35 -22.60
CA MET A 267 31.59 31.22 -22.47
C MET A 267 32.46 31.21 -23.73
N ASN A 268 32.68 30.03 -24.33
CA ASN A 268 33.44 29.92 -25.58
C ASN A 268 32.74 30.62 -26.76
N GLN A 269 31.41 30.52 -26.85
CA GLN A 269 30.62 31.23 -27.86
C GLN A 269 30.67 32.75 -27.67
N GLN A 270 30.57 33.24 -26.42
CA GLN A 270 30.72 34.66 -26.12
C GLN A 270 32.11 35.18 -26.51
N GLN A 271 33.17 34.48 -26.15
CA GLN A 271 34.54 34.86 -26.53
C GLN A 271 34.76 34.85 -28.05
N ALA A 272 34.14 33.91 -28.78
CA ALA A 272 34.21 33.88 -30.24
C ALA A 272 33.48 35.09 -30.87
N ASN A 273 32.30 35.44 -30.35
CA ASN A 273 31.54 36.60 -30.83
C ASN A 273 32.25 37.92 -30.52
N ASP A 274 32.85 38.06 -29.33
CA ASP A 274 33.62 39.26 -28.95
C ASP A 274 34.87 39.44 -29.83
N ARG A 275 35.56 38.35 -30.19
CA ARG A 275 36.68 38.39 -31.13
C ARG A 275 36.24 38.80 -32.53
N ASN A 276 35.12 38.26 -33.03
CA ASN A 276 34.61 38.62 -34.36
C ASN A 276 34.19 40.09 -34.43
N ASN A 277 33.54 40.62 -33.39
CA ASN A 277 33.18 42.03 -33.30
C ASN A 277 34.41 42.96 -33.24
N GLN A 278 35.50 42.54 -32.58
CA GLN A 278 36.75 43.32 -32.56
C GLN A 278 37.45 43.35 -33.94
N VAL A 279 37.39 42.26 -34.70
CA VAL A 279 37.95 42.21 -36.06
C VAL A 279 37.16 43.12 -37.01
N GLU A 280 35.82 43.07 -36.99
CA GLU A 280 34.99 43.96 -37.81
C GLU A 280 35.22 45.45 -37.52
N VAL A 281 35.37 45.84 -36.24
CA VAL A 281 35.63 47.24 -35.86
C VAL A 281 37.02 47.71 -36.31
N THR A 282 37.99 46.79 -36.43
CA THR A 282 39.35 47.12 -36.86
C THR A 282 39.47 47.21 -38.39
N GLU A 283 38.68 46.43 -39.14
CA GLU A 283 38.61 46.50 -40.61
C GLU A 283 37.74 47.67 -41.12
N SER A 284 36.96 48.31 -40.24
CA SER A 284 36.08 49.45 -40.57
C SER A 284 36.72 50.85 -40.42
N LYS A 285 38.03 50.95 -40.21
CA LYS A 285 38.79 52.22 -40.07
C LYS A 285 39.85 52.35 -41.16
#